data_AF-A0A2B2CD64-F1
#
_entry.id   AF-A0A2B2CD64-F1
#
_cell.length_a   1.000
_cell.length_b   1.000
_cell.length_c   1.000
_cell.angle_alpha   90.00
_cell.angle_beta   90.00
_cell.angle_gamma   90.00
#
_symmetry.space_group_name_H-M   'P 1'
#
loop_
_entity.id
_entity.type
_entity.pdbx_description
1 polymer ?
#
loop_
_entity_poly.entity_id
_entity_poly.type
_entity_poly.pdbx_seq_one_letter_code
_entity_poly.pdbx_strand_id
1 'polypeptide(L)'
;MNEDIKQNVGKLLSERPVGDITPIGNNGYGKDEAGRLYAYEPIEEKERRRKHAAKKSDNRHFTFSHMRHIRDLTDNLSSKLCGYVLMLQPHIQFKSNVLVCKGQDEVPLDMKELAKVLGVKLRSAKTVIEEMELHDILETTANGNYRVNERYHFRKRAGSEADMLIKTFHTTLKELKISAAEAGFLYKLLPYVHYETNLICDNPFEDDPTQVRFLNGTEIAEKVGIPRQKANAVMLKLNEVGAIAQVQRKLFKQLSGDKRDTLVILNPFIFYRKQGKPDALLMQIFGCK
;
A
#
# COMPACT_ATOMS: atom_id res chain seq x y z
N MET A 1 -8.17 63.94 -18.52
CA MET A 1 -8.91 62.97 -17.70
C MET A 1 -8.08 61.69 -17.68
N ASN A 2 -7.38 61.42 -16.56
CA ASN A 2 -6.25 60.48 -16.46
C ASN A 2 -6.63 59.02 -16.77
N GLU A 3 -5.77 58.34 -17.54
CA GLU A 3 -5.90 56.91 -17.87
C GLU A 3 -5.92 56.00 -16.63
N ASP A 4 -5.26 56.40 -15.54
CA ASP A 4 -5.29 55.69 -14.25
C ASP A 4 -6.69 55.59 -13.64
N ILE A 5 -7.53 56.61 -13.82
CA ILE A 5 -8.91 56.60 -13.30
C ILE A 5 -9.76 55.60 -14.10
N LYS A 6 -9.55 55.51 -15.42
CA LYS A 6 -10.26 54.53 -16.27
C LYS A 6 -9.83 53.10 -15.97
N GLN A 7 -8.54 52.84 -15.71
CA GLN A 7 -8.07 51.50 -15.30
C GLN A 7 -8.61 51.07 -13.93
N ASN A 8 -8.66 51.99 -12.95
CA ASN A 8 -9.21 51.69 -11.63
C ASN A 8 -10.73 51.46 -11.67
N VAL A 9 -11.47 52.22 -12.48
CA VAL A 9 -12.93 51.99 -12.69
C VAL A 9 -13.17 50.66 -13.42
N GLY A 10 -12.33 50.28 -14.38
CA GLY A 10 -12.42 49.00 -15.09
C GLY A 10 -12.20 47.78 -14.18
N LYS A 11 -11.26 47.86 -13.22
CA LYS A 11 -11.07 46.81 -12.20
C LYS A 11 -12.25 46.70 -11.24
N LEU A 12 -12.83 47.84 -10.85
CA LEU A 12 -14.03 47.89 -10.01
C LEU A 12 -15.29 47.35 -10.73
N LEU A 13 -15.38 47.42 -12.06
CA LEU A 13 -16.51 46.85 -12.81
C LEU A 13 -16.36 45.36 -13.11
N SER A 14 -15.16 44.79 -12.96
CA SER A 14 -14.95 43.34 -13.09
C SER A 14 -15.35 42.62 -11.81
N GLU A 15 -16.11 41.52 -11.91
CA GLU A 15 -16.46 40.64 -10.78
C GLU A 15 -15.26 39.84 -10.23
N ARG A 16 -14.04 40.25 -10.56
CA ARG A 16 -12.80 39.60 -10.14
C ARG A 16 -12.27 40.30 -8.88
N PRO A 17 -11.75 39.54 -7.91
CA PRO A 17 -11.19 40.12 -6.69
C PRO A 17 -10.02 41.06 -7.02
N VAL A 18 -9.98 42.19 -6.32
CA VAL A 18 -8.86 43.14 -6.39
C VAL A 18 -7.90 42.86 -5.25
N GLY A 19 -6.72 42.32 -5.57
CA GLY A 19 -5.70 41.98 -4.57
C GLY A 19 -5.99 40.68 -3.81
N ASP A 20 -5.34 40.50 -2.67
CA ASP A 20 -5.48 39.30 -1.85
C ASP A 20 -6.81 39.29 -1.07
N ILE A 21 -7.40 38.10 -0.93
CA ILE A 21 -8.63 37.91 -0.15
C ILE A 21 -8.28 37.65 1.31
N THR A 22 -8.68 38.56 2.19
CA THR A 22 -8.50 38.45 3.63
C THR A 22 -9.70 37.76 4.29
N PRO A 23 -9.48 36.72 5.13
CA PRO A 23 -10.54 36.01 5.84
C PRO A 23 -11.43 36.90 6.71
N ILE A 24 -12.74 36.65 6.72
CA ILE A 24 -13.67 37.24 7.68
C ILE A 24 -14.31 36.14 8.51
N GLY A 25 -13.80 35.99 9.74
CA GLY A 25 -14.23 34.94 10.64
C GLY A 25 -13.99 33.54 10.06
N ASN A 26 -14.75 32.54 10.52
CA ASN A 26 -14.54 31.13 10.20
C ASN A 26 -15.63 30.56 9.27
N ASN A 27 -16.22 31.42 8.43
CA ASN A 27 -17.45 31.11 7.68
C ASN A 27 -17.23 30.90 6.16
N GLY A 28 -15.98 30.85 5.69
CA GLY A 28 -15.66 30.66 4.25
C GLY A 28 -15.88 31.90 3.38
N TYR A 29 -15.92 33.09 3.99
CA TYR A 29 -16.05 34.37 3.31
C TYR A 29 -14.87 35.28 3.65
N GLY A 30 -14.38 36.01 2.66
CA GLY A 30 -13.27 36.94 2.80
C GLY A 30 -13.51 38.21 2.00
N LYS A 31 -12.78 39.27 2.33
CA LYS A 31 -12.83 40.54 1.60
C LYS A 31 -11.59 40.74 0.77
N ASP A 32 -11.78 41.23 -0.45
CA ASP A 32 -10.67 41.79 -1.22
C ASP A 32 -10.23 43.16 -0.65
N GLU A 33 -9.18 43.76 -1.22
CA GLU A 33 -8.65 45.06 -0.76
C GLU A 33 -9.65 46.22 -0.92
N ALA A 34 -10.63 46.06 -1.82
CA ALA A 34 -11.72 47.00 -2.03
C ALA A 34 -12.92 46.75 -1.10
N GLY A 35 -12.83 45.77 -0.19
CA GLY A 35 -13.87 45.44 0.80
C GLY A 35 -15.03 44.61 0.26
N ARG A 36 -14.91 44.02 -0.94
CA ARG A 36 -15.94 43.17 -1.58
C ARG A 36 -15.87 41.76 -1.05
N LEU A 37 -17.04 41.20 -0.76
CA LEU A 37 -17.17 39.88 -0.15
C LEU A 37 -17.09 38.78 -1.21
N TYR A 38 -16.17 37.85 -1.03
CA TYR A 38 -16.06 36.64 -1.84
C TYR A 38 -16.18 35.41 -0.96
N ALA A 39 -16.92 34.41 -1.46
CA ALA A 39 -16.80 33.06 -0.93
C ALA A 39 -15.45 32.49 -1.39
N TYR A 40 -14.60 32.09 -0.44
CA TYR A 40 -13.34 31.43 -0.75
C TYR A 40 -13.28 30.12 0.02
N GLU A 41 -12.71 29.11 -0.63
CA GLU A 41 -12.44 27.83 0.00
C GLU A 41 -10.93 27.75 0.26
N PRO A 42 -10.48 27.75 1.52
CA PRO A 42 -9.07 27.48 1.82
C PRO A 42 -8.65 26.19 1.14
N ILE A 43 -7.49 26.20 0.48
CA ILE A 43 -6.96 25.02 -0.24
C ILE A 43 -6.90 23.81 0.71
N GLU A 44 -6.52 24.03 1.97
CA GLU A 44 -6.47 23.00 3.02
C GLU A 44 -7.83 22.36 3.30
N GLU A 45 -8.91 23.14 3.34
CA GLU A 45 -10.27 22.65 3.63
C GLU A 45 -10.82 21.87 2.43
N LYS A 46 -10.56 22.35 1.21
CA LYS A 46 -10.85 21.62 -0.03
C LYS A 46 -10.12 20.29 -0.08
N GLU A 47 -8.85 20.27 0.28
CA GLU A 47 -8.03 19.06 0.37
C GLU A 47 -8.53 18.11 1.46
N ARG A 48 -8.91 18.63 2.63
CA ARG A 48 -9.47 17.86 3.74
C ARG A 48 -10.77 17.18 3.32
N ARG A 49 -11.69 17.91 2.67
CA ARG A 49 -12.94 17.36 2.13
C ARG A 49 -12.68 16.32 1.05
N ARG A 50 -11.75 16.57 0.12
CA ARG A 50 -11.33 15.59 -0.90
C ARG A 50 -10.75 14.33 -0.28
N LYS A 51 -9.84 14.44 0.69
CA LYS A 51 -9.25 13.31 1.44
C LYS A 51 -10.33 12.53 2.19
N HIS A 52 -11.29 13.22 2.82
CA HIS A 52 -12.38 12.58 3.55
C HIS A 52 -13.39 11.88 2.62
N ALA A 53 -13.69 12.45 1.45
CA ALA A 53 -14.54 11.83 0.44
C ALA A 53 -13.85 10.60 -0.19
N ALA A 54 -12.56 10.71 -0.51
CA ALA A 54 -11.77 9.58 -1.01
C ALA A 54 -11.72 8.42 0.01
N LYS A 55 -11.57 8.73 1.31
CA LYS A 55 -11.65 7.75 2.42
C LYS A 55 -12.98 7.00 2.46
N LYS A 56 -14.12 7.67 2.20
CA LYS A 56 -15.45 7.04 2.20
C LYS A 56 -15.73 6.17 0.96
N SER A 57 -15.01 6.40 -0.15
CA SER A 57 -15.27 5.75 -1.44
C SER A 57 -14.48 4.48 -1.72
N ASP A 58 -13.47 4.15 -0.91
CA ASP A 58 -12.58 3.01 -1.18
C ASP A 58 -13.20 1.68 -0.72
N ASN A 59 -13.96 1.05 -1.61
CA ASN A 59 -14.65 -0.22 -1.37
C ASN A 59 -13.80 -1.46 -1.69
N ARG A 60 -12.48 -1.31 -1.88
CA ARG A 60 -11.62 -2.44 -2.22
C ARG A 60 -11.53 -3.41 -1.04
N HIS A 61 -11.61 -4.71 -1.33
CA HIS A 61 -11.35 -5.74 -0.32
C HIS A 61 -9.85 -5.91 -0.11
N PHE A 62 -9.43 -5.90 1.15
CA PHE A 62 -8.05 -6.11 1.56
C PHE A 62 -7.97 -6.85 2.89
N THR A 63 -6.78 -7.33 3.18
CA THR A 63 -6.34 -7.83 4.49
C THR A 63 -5.22 -6.95 5.01
N PHE A 64 -5.07 -6.88 6.32
CA PHE A 64 -3.92 -6.27 6.96
C PHE A 64 -2.87 -7.32 7.27
N SER A 65 -1.60 -6.96 7.09
CA SER A 65 -0.46 -7.69 7.64
C SER A 65 0.27 -6.80 8.64
N HIS A 66 0.61 -7.33 9.81
CA HIS A 66 1.36 -6.59 10.82
C HIS A 66 2.87 -6.64 10.52
N MET A 67 3.44 -5.53 10.07
CA MET A 67 4.76 -5.48 9.44
C MET A 67 5.89 -5.96 10.36
N ARG A 68 5.80 -5.67 11.68
CA ARG A 68 6.80 -6.14 12.64
C ARG A 68 6.70 -7.65 12.88
N HIS A 69 5.49 -8.18 13.03
CA HIS A 69 5.31 -9.61 13.34
C HIS A 69 5.63 -10.51 12.15
N ILE A 70 5.27 -10.07 10.94
CA ILE A 70 5.56 -10.86 9.74
C ILE A 70 7.07 -10.86 9.42
N ARG A 71 7.84 -9.87 9.90
CA ARG A 71 9.30 -9.85 9.74
C ARG A 71 9.94 -11.05 10.43
N ASP A 72 9.61 -11.26 11.71
CA ASP A 72 10.10 -12.38 12.52
C ASP A 72 9.75 -13.73 11.89
N LEU A 73 8.56 -13.81 11.27
CA LEU A 73 8.12 -14.97 10.50
C LEU A 73 8.96 -15.16 9.24
N THR A 74 9.12 -14.12 8.41
CA THR A 74 9.75 -14.22 7.08
C THR A 74 11.22 -14.61 7.09
N ASP A 75 11.94 -14.33 8.17
CA ASP A 75 13.37 -14.62 8.28
C ASP A 75 13.63 -16.14 8.32
N ASN A 76 12.69 -16.93 8.85
CA ASN A 76 12.84 -18.38 9.04
C ASN A 76 12.12 -19.23 7.97
N LEU A 77 11.29 -18.62 7.13
CA LEU A 77 10.51 -19.34 6.13
C LEU A 77 11.13 -19.31 4.73
N SER A 78 10.90 -20.39 3.99
CA SER A 78 11.22 -20.43 2.57
C SER A 78 10.38 -19.40 1.80
N SER A 79 10.93 -18.80 0.73
CA SER A 79 10.15 -17.90 -0.12
C SER A 79 8.90 -18.58 -0.67
N LYS A 80 8.95 -19.87 -0.97
CA LYS A 80 7.78 -20.59 -1.49
C LYS A 80 6.64 -20.63 -0.47
N LEU A 81 6.92 -20.94 0.79
CA LEU A 81 5.92 -20.93 1.86
C LEU A 81 5.38 -19.52 2.11
N CYS A 82 6.25 -18.50 2.18
CA CYS A 82 5.83 -17.10 2.24
C CYS A 82 4.86 -16.70 1.13
N GLY A 83 5.07 -17.21 -0.09
CA GLY A 83 4.16 -16.95 -1.19
C GLY A 83 2.79 -17.58 -1.02
N TYR A 84 2.74 -18.80 -0.47
CA TYR A 84 1.48 -19.44 -0.12
C TYR A 84 0.73 -18.65 0.96
N VAL A 85 1.42 -18.09 1.96
CA VAL A 85 0.79 -17.19 2.94
C VAL A 85 0.14 -16.00 2.25
N LEU A 86 0.86 -15.34 1.34
CA LEU A 86 0.32 -14.22 0.58
C LEU A 86 -0.89 -14.62 -0.29
N MET A 87 -0.85 -15.79 -0.93
CA MET A 87 -1.95 -16.30 -1.76
C MET A 87 -3.22 -16.63 -0.97
N LEU A 88 -3.10 -16.95 0.32
CA LEU A 88 -4.25 -17.21 1.19
C LEU A 88 -4.94 -15.93 1.68
N GLN A 89 -4.26 -14.79 1.69
CA GLN A 89 -4.81 -13.53 2.22
C GLN A 89 -6.17 -13.13 1.60
N PRO A 90 -6.40 -13.24 0.27
CA PRO A 90 -7.69 -12.94 -0.32
C PRO A 90 -8.87 -13.80 0.14
N HIS A 91 -8.58 -14.90 0.84
CA HIS A 91 -9.53 -15.88 1.34
C HIS A 91 -9.80 -15.73 2.84
N ILE A 92 -9.21 -14.73 3.52
CA ILE A 92 -9.48 -14.47 4.93
C ILE A 92 -10.88 -13.84 5.06
N GLN A 93 -11.75 -14.47 5.84
CA GLN A 93 -13.09 -13.96 6.18
C GLN A 93 -13.00 -12.75 7.11
N PHE A 94 -13.92 -11.80 6.94
CA PHE A 94 -13.98 -10.62 7.79
C PHE A 94 -14.32 -10.99 9.24
N LYS A 95 -13.58 -10.43 10.21
CA LYS A 95 -13.67 -10.65 11.67
C LYS A 95 -13.30 -12.04 12.19
N SER A 96 -13.65 -13.12 11.51
CA SER A 96 -13.40 -14.49 12.00
C SER A 96 -12.00 -15.01 11.65
N ASN A 97 -11.37 -14.42 10.63
CA ASN A 97 -10.10 -14.85 10.08
C ASN A 97 -10.07 -16.29 9.51
N VAL A 98 -11.23 -16.94 9.38
CA VAL A 98 -11.37 -18.26 8.77
C VAL A 98 -11.12 -18.15 7.26
N LEU A 99 -10.46 -19.15 6.70
CA LEU A 99 -10.22 -19.26 5.27
C LEU A 99 -11.49 -19.73 4.55
N VAL A 100 -11.98 -18.92 3.61
CA VAL A 100 -13.25 -19.13 2.90
C VAL A 100 -13.12 -18.99 1.38
N CYS A 101 -14.01 -19.67 0.66
CA CYS A 101 -14.27 -19.39 -0.74
C CYS A 101 -14.77 -17.95 -0.91
N LYS A 102 -14.30 -17.27 -1.96
CA LYS A 102 -14.83 -15.93 -2.31
C LYS A 102 -16.16 -16.11 -3.02
N GLY A 103 -17.25 -15.65 -2.43
CA GLY A 103 -18.62 -15.78 -2.95
C GLY A 103 -19.65 -15.20 -1.99
N GLN A 104 -20.94 -15.32 -2.32
CA GLN A 104 -22.02 -14.80 -1.46
C GLN A 104 -22.12 -15.53 -0.11
N ASP A 105 -21.79 -16.82 -0.07
CA ASP A 105 -22.01 -17.66 1.11
C ASP A 105 -20.75 -17.91 1.98
N GLU A 106 -19.61 -17.27 1.66
CA GLU A 106 -18.31 -17.39 2.37
C GLU A 106 -18.07 -18.78 3.03
N VAL A 107 -18.12 -19.84 2.21
CA VAL A 107 -17.99 -21.23 2.69
C VAL A 107 -16.54 -21.52 3.09
N PRO A 108 -16.26 -22.14 4.26
CA PRO A 108 -14.91 -22.53 4.65
C PRO A 108 -14.19 -23.38 3.61
N LEU A 109 -12.90 -23.12 3.40
CA LEU A 109 -12.08 -23.87 2.45
C LEU A 109 -11.76 -25.26 3.00
N ASP A 110 -12.11 -26.29 2.24
CA ASP A 110 -11.61 -27.64 2.47
C ASP A 110 -10.20 -27.82 1.87
N MET A 111 -9.58 -28.98 2.11
CA MET A 111 -8.23 -29.26 1.61
C MET A 111 -8.15 -29.28 0.06
N LYS A 112 -9.23 -29.61 -0.65
CA LYS A 112 -9.25 -29.61 -2.12
C LYS A 112 -9.28 -28.18 -2.65
N GLU A 113 -10.06 -27.30 -2.04
CA GLU A 113 -10.10 -25.89 -2.39
C GLU A 113 -8.79 -25.18 -2.01
N LEU A 114 -8.20 -25.51 -0.86
CA LEU A 114 -6.85 -25.03 -0.50
C LEU A 114 -5.81 -25.44 -1.55
N ALA A 115 -5.84 -26.68 -2.02
CA ALA A 115 -4.93 -27.13 -3.08
C ALA A 115 -5.09 -26.31 -4.37
N LYS A 116 -6.33 -25.94 -4.74
CA LYS A 116 -6.60 -25.06 -5.89
C LYS A 116 -6.09 -23.63 -5.66
N VAL A 117 -6.35 -23.04 -4.49
CA VAL A 117 -5.88 -21.69 -4.13
C VAL A 117 -4.36 -21.61 -4.18
N LEU A 118 -3.68 -22.63 -3.67
CA LEU A 118 -2.23 -22.73 -3.66
C LEU A 118 -1.63 -23.16 -5.01
N GLY A 119 -2.45 -23.61 -5.96
CA GLY A 119 -2.01 -24.09 -7.26
C GLY A 119 -1.14 -25.36 -7.19
N VAL A 120 -1.42 -26.26 -6.25
CA VAL A 120 -0.64 -27.49 -6.01
C VAL A 120 -1.53 -28.73 -5.97
N LYS A 121 -0.90 -29.92 -5.99
CA LYS A 121 -1.61 -31.20 -5.78
C LYS A 121 -2.07 -31.31 -4.33
N LEU A 122 -3.16 -32.05 -4.09
CA LEU A 122 -3.76 -32.25 -2.77
C LEU A 122 -2.75 -32.70 -1.69
N ARG A 123 -1.85 -33.65 -2.02
CA ARG A 123 -0.81 -34.10 -1.10
C ARG A 123 0.14 -32.97 -0.70
N SER A 124 0.53 -32.13 -1.65
CA SER A 124 1.42 -30.99 -1.39
C SER A 124 0.71 -29.90 -0.59
N ALA A 125 -0.59 -29.68 -0.84
CA ALA A 125 -1.38 -28.75 -0.05
C ALA A 125 -1.40 -29.16 1.43
N LYS A 126 -1.63 -30.45 1.71
CA LYS A 126 -1.60 -30.98 3.08
C LYS A 126 -0.27 -30.69 3.78
N THR A 127 0.86 -30.98 3.14
CA THR A 127 2.19 -30.68 3.69
C THR A 127 2.41 -29.18 3.92
N VAL A 128 1.97 -28.33 2.99
CA VAL A 128 2.09 -26.86 3.14
C VAL A 128 1.26 -26.37 4.33
N ILE A 129 0.05 -26.89 4.53
CA ILE A 129 -0.81 -26.52 5.65
C ILE A 129 -0.21 -26.99 6.98
N GLU A 130 0.29 -28.23 7.05
CA GLU A 130 1.02 -28.75 8.24
C GLU A 130 2.24 -27.87 8.58
N GLU A 131 2.99 -27.42 7.57
CA GLU A 131 4.13 -26.50 7.75
C GLU A 131 3.66 -25.12 8.26
N MET A 132 2.54 -24.59 7.76
CA MET A 132 1.96 -23.34 8.25
C MET A 132 1.45 -23.44 9.68
N GLU A 133 0.87 -24.56 10.09
CA GLU A 133 0.45 -24.82 11.47
C GLU A 133 1.65 -24.93 12.40
N LEU A 134 2.72 -25.60 11.98
CA LEU A 134 3.97 -25.69 12.74
C LEU A 134 4.58 -24.31 13.04
N HIS A 135 4.40 -23.37 12.11
CA HIS A 135 4.88 -21.99 12.24
C HIS A 135 3.83 -21.02 12.81
N ASP A 136 2.72 -21.51 13.36
CA ASP A 136 1.65 -20.72 13.98
C ASP A 136 1.01 -19.69 13.02
N ILE A 137 1.07 -19.95 11.71
CA ILE A 137 0.45 -19.09 10.68
C ILE A 137 -1.03 -19.44 10.52
N LEU A 138 -1.32 -20.73 10.59
CA LEU A 138 -2.66 -21.29 10.54
C LEU A 138 -2.95 -22.07 11.81
N GLU A 139 -4.22 -22.13 12.16
CA GLU A 139 -4.73 -23.01 13.20
C GLU A 139 -5.98 -23.72 12.71
N THR A 140 -6.09 -25.01 13.01
CA THR A 140 -7.32 -25.78 12.80
C THR A 140 -8.27 -25.53 13.98
N THR A 141 -9.43 -24.95 13.69
CA THR A 141 -10.49 -24.71 14.67
C THR A 141 -11.17 -26.01 15.10
N ALA A 142 -11.93 -25.99 16.21
CA ALA A 142 -12.69 -27.15 16.70
C ALA A 142 -13.66 -27.74 15.65
N ASN A 143 -14.12 -26.93 14.70
CA ASN A 143 -15.01 -27.35 13.62
C ASN A 143 -14.27 -27.90 12.39
N GLY A 144 -12.94 -28.04 12.46
CA GLY A 144 -12.10 -28.51 11.35
C GLY A 144 -11.79 -27.45 10.28
N ASN A 145 -12.17 -26.19 10.49
CA ASN A 145 -11.87 -25.10 9.57
C ASN A 145 -10.49 -24.49 9.86
N TYR A 146 -9.81 -24.00 8.82
CA TYR A 146 -8.52 -23.31 8.96
C TYR A 146 -8.71 -21.82 9.22
N ARG A 147 -8.09 -21.30 10.28
CA ARG A 147 -8.09 -19.88 10.65
C ARG A 147 -6.68 -19.33 10.55
N VAL A 148 -6.54 -18.12 10.02
CA VAL A 148 -5.25 -17.42 9.96
C VAL A 148 -4.99 -16.73 11.28
N ASN A 149 -3.79 -16.91 11.83
CA ASN A 149 -3.39 -16.27 13.08
C ASN A 149 -3.41 -14.75 12.94
N GLU A 150 -4.24 -14.12 13.77
CA GLU A 150 -4.45 -12.66 13.79
C GLU A 150 -3.20 -11.86 14.13
N ARG A 151 -2.21 -12.48 14.79
CA ARG A 151 -0.91 -11.85 15.07
C ARG A 151 -0.24 -11.37 13.79
N TYR A 152 -0.35 -12.14 12.70
CA TYR A 152 0.32 -11.86 11.44
C TYR A 152 -0.60 -11.17 10.43
N HIS A 153 -1.80 -11.71 10.25
CA HIS A 153 -2.76 -11.22 9.26
C HIS A 153 -4.16 -11.16 9.81
N PHE A 154 -4.91 -10.12 9.45
CA PHE A 154 -6.31 -10.03 9.86
C PHE A 154 -7.16 -9.23 8.89
N ARG A 155 -8.46 -9.50 8.92
CA ARG A 155 -9.46 -8.77 8.12
C ARG A 155 -10.54 -8.19 9.02
N LYS A 156 -10.22 -7.07 9.67
CA LYS A 156 -11.15 -6.30 10.51
C LYS A 156 -10.74 -4.83 10.51
N ARG A 157 -11.44 -3.98 11.29
CA ARG A 157 -11.02 -2.59 11.47
C ARG A 157 -9.64 -2.55 12.12
N ALA A 158 -8.77 -1.66 11.65
CA ALA A 158 -7.48 -1.42 12.27
C ALA A 158 -7.66 -0.85 13.69
N GLY A 159 -6.80 -1.29 14.60
CA GLY A 159 -6.72 -0.78 15.97
C GLY A 159 -5.81 0.45 16.08
N SER A 160 -5.21 0.63 17.25
CA SER A 160 -4.26 1.73 17.54
C SER A 160 -2.95 1.65 16.73
N GLU A 161 -2.53 0.45 16.34
CA GLU A 161 -1.26 0.20 15.60
C GLU A 161 -1.44 0.30 14.07
N ALA A 162 -2.34 1.16 13.60
CA ALA A 162 -2.68 1.25 12.18
C ALA A 162 -1.50 1.67 11.28
N ASP A 163 -0.53 2.39 11.85
CA ASP A 163 0.73 2.76 11.23
C ASP A 163 1.65 1.55 10.97
N MET A 164 1.54 0.49 11.78
CA MET A 164 2.33 -0.75 11.64
C MET A 164 1.76 -1.76 10.65
N LEU A 165 0.65 -1.40 9.99
CA LEU A 165 -0.06 -2.29 9.08
C LEU A 165 0.22 -1.95 7.62
N ILE A 166 0.21 -2.99 6.79
CA ILE A 166 0.14 -2.87 5.34
C ILE A 166 -1.06 -3.64 4.82
N LYS A 167 -1.79 -3.04 3.88
CA LYS A 167 -2.94 -3.66 3.23
C LYS A 167 -2.48 -4.45 2.02
N THR A 168 -3.06 -5.62 1.83
CA THR A 168 -2.97 -6.39 0.58
C THR A 168 -4.34 -6.38 -0.10
N PHE A 169 -4.44 -5.78 -1.28
CA PHE A 169 -5.69 -5.70 -2.03
C PHE A 169 -5.95 -6.98 -2.82
N HIS A 170 -7.13 -7.55 -2.63
CA HIS A 170 -7.43 -8.92 -3.07
C HIS A 170 -7.54 -9.05 -4.59
N THR A 171 -8.19 -8.08 -5.25
CA THR A 171 -8.47 -8.16 -6.69
C THR A 171 -7.16 -8.07 -7.48
N THR A 172 -6.35 -7.06 -7.20
CA THR A 172 -5.09 -6.79 -7.89
C THR A 172 -4.02 -7.85 -7.60
N LEU A 173 -3.98 -8.39 -6.37
CA LEU A 173 -3.09 -9.52 -6.07
C LEU A 173 -3.42 -10.75 -6.94
N LYS A 174 -4.72 -11.06 -7.13
CA LYS A 174 -5.15 -12.23 -7.92
C LYS A 174 -4.87 -12.10 -9.42
N GLU A 175 -4.72 -10.88 -9.92
CA GLU A 175 -4.39 -10.60 -11.32
C GLU A 175 -2.90 -10.83 -11.63
N LEU A 176 -2.05 -10.87 -10.59
CA LEU A 176 -0.62 -11.15 -10.76
C LEU A 176 -0.40 -12.61 -11.19
N LYS A 177 0.20 -12.77 -12.38
CA LYS A 177 0.65 -14.07 -12.89
C LYS A 177 2.07 -14.36 -12.42
N ILE A 178 2.21 -14.79 -11.17
CA ILE A 178 3.49 -15.08 -10.52
C ILE A 178 3.47 -16.44 -9.82
N SER A 179 4.64 -17.05 -9.69
CA SER A 179 4.84 -18.27 -8.91
C SER A 179 4.77 -18.01 -7.41
N ALA A 180 4.60 -19.06 -6.61
CA ALA A 180 4.65 -18.96 -5.15
C ALA A 180 6.00 -18.41 -4.65
N ALA A 181 7.13 -18.73 -5.28
CA ALA A 181 8.43 -18.19 -4.87
C ALA A 181 8.52 -16.66 -5.10
N GLU A 182 7.99 -16.17 -6.22
CA GLU A 182 7.94 -14.73 -6.54
C GLU A 182 6.94 -13.98 -5.64
N ALA A 183 5.78 -14.58 -5.37
CA ALA A 183 4.83 -14.07 -4.39
C ALA A 183 5.47 -13.96 -3.00
N GLY A 184 6.26 -14.96 -2.61
CA GLY A 184 7.00 -14.93 -1.36
C GLY A 184 8.09 -13.88 -1.33
N PHE A 185 8.75 -13.62 -2.45
CA PHE A 185 9.69 -12.49 -2.56
C PHE A 185 8.97 -11.18 -2.23
N LEU A 186 7.80 -10.91 -2.83
CA LEU A 186 6.98 -9.74 -2.49
C LEU A 186 6.59 -9.72 -1.01
N TYR A 187 6.14 -10.86 -0.48
CA TYR A 187 5.71 -10.98 0.92
C TYR A 187 6.84 -10.61 1.89
N LYS A 188 8.07 -11.08 1.63
CA LYS A 188 9.26 -10.75 2.43
C LYS A 188 9.66 -9.26 2.36
N LEU A 189 9.20 -8.52 1.35
CA LEU A 189 9.44 -7.08 1.24
C LEU A 189 8.44 -6.24 2.05
N LEU A 190 7.27 -6.79 2.41
CA LEU A 190 6.21 -6.04 3.09
C LEU A 190 6.67 -5.35 4.38
N PRO A 191 7.50 -5.96 5.25
CA PRO A 191 8.04 -5.30 6.43
C PRO A 191 8.85 -4.03 6.13
N TYR A 192 9.36 -3.86 4.91
CA TYR A 192 10.33 -2.83 4.53
C TYR A 192 9.69 -1.70 3.72
N VAL A 193 8.37 -1.67 3.59
CA VAL A 193 7.64 -0.65 2.81
C VAL A 193 7.50 0.63 3.63
N HIS A 194 8.07 1.72 3.15
CA HIS A 194 7.96 3.04 3.76
C HIS A 194 6.52 3.59 3.74
N TYR A 195 6.09 4.26 4.81
CA TYR A 195 4.70 4.71 4.97
C TYR A 195 4.30 5.71 3.88
N GLU A 196 5.15 6.72 3.65
CA GLU A 196 4.79 7.83 2.78
C GLU A 196 4.90 7.50 1.29
N THR A 197 5.95 6.77 0.92
CA THR A 197 6.43 6.66 -0.48
C THR A 197 6.25 5.27 -1.09
N ASN A 198 5.84 4.27 -0.29
CA ASN A 198 5.76 2.86 -0.69
C ASN A 198 7.10 2.27 -1.22
N LEU A 199 8.21 2.95 -0.95
CA LEU A 199 9.57 2.53 -1.28
C LEU A 199 10.04 1.45 -0.31
N ILE A 200 10.92 0.58 -0.80
CA ILE A 200 11.62 -0.39 0.06
C ILE A 200 12.80 0.28 0.76
N CYS A 201 12.80 0.24 2.09
CA CYS A 201 13.79 0.85 2.96
C CYS A 201 14.00 0.03 4.25
N ASP A 202 15.09 0.28 4.95
CA ASP A 202 15.43 -0.45 6.18
C ASP A 202 14.71 0.09 7.42
N ASN A 203 14.35 1.37 7.40
CA ASN A 203 13.61 2.09 8.44
C ASN A 203 12.22 2.51 7.92
N PRO A 204 11.30 1.55 7.69
CA PRO A 204 9.98 1.80 7.12
C PRO A 204 9.09 2.72 7.98
N PHE A 205 9.42 2.89 9.26
CA PHE A 205 8.69 3.73 10.22
C PHE A 205 9.38 5.07 10.47
N GLU A 206 10.37 5.44 9.64
CA GLU A 206 10.97 6.77 9.70
C GLU A 206 9.97 7.82 9.19
N ASP A 207 9.79 8.89 9.95
CA ASP A 207 8.90 9.99 9.58
C ASP A 207 9.66 11.11 8.87
N ASP A 208 10.96 11.29 9.18
CA ASP A 208 11.81 12.29 8.52
C ASP A 208 12.25 11.79 7.13
N PRO A 209 11.76 12.39 6.03
CA PRO A 209 12.10 11.95 4.67
C PRO A 209 13.60 11.99 4.36
N THR A 210 14.37 12.83 5.07
CA THR A 210 15.81 12.97 4.86
C THR A 210 16.62 11.84 5.49
N GLN A 211 16.03 11.11 6.45
CA GLN A 211 16.65 10.00 7.16
C GLN A 211 16.24 8.63 6.61
N VAL A 212 15.36 8.59 5.62
CA VAL A 212 14.91 7.32 5.02
C VAL A 212 16.07 6.61 4.31
N ARG A 213 16.37 5.39 4.76
CA ARG A 213 17.46 4.54 4.25
C ARG A 213 16.92 3.48 3.29
N PHE A 214 16.80 3.85 2.01
CA PHE A 214 16.32 2.94 0.95
C PHE A 214 17.19 1.69 0.82
N LEU A 215 16.64 0.53 0.43
CA LEU A 215 17.47 -0.65 0.15
C LEU A 215 17.87 -0.70 -1.33
N ASN A 216 19.13 -1.01 -1.61
CA ASN A 216 19.58 -1.37 -2.95
C ASN A 216 19.31 -2.85 -3.25
N GLY A 217 19.54 -3.29 -4.50
CA GLY A 217 19.29 -4.67 -4.91
C GLY A 217 20.10 -5.73 -4.16
N THR A 218 21.29 -5.41 -3.65
CA THR A 218 22.08 -6.32 -2.79
C THR A 218 21.44 -6.47 -1.43
N GLU A 219 21.11 -5.36 -0.79
CA GLU A 219 20.50 -5.35 0.54
C GLU A 219 19.12 -6.01 0.48
N ILE A 220 18.35 -5.80 -0.59
CA ILE A 220 17.09 -6.53 -0.83
C ILE A 220 17.33 -8.04 -0.91
N ALA A 221 18.34 -8.48 -1.66
CA ALA A 221 18.67 -9.90 -1.78
C ALA A 221 19.02 -10.53 -0.42
N GLU A 222 19.78 -9.79 0.40
CA GLU A 222 20.14 -10.16 1.77
C GLU A 222 18.90 -10.26 2.67
N LYS A 223 18.03 -9.24 2.68
CA LYS A 223 16.79 -9.25 3.49
C LYS A 223 15.84 -10.39 3.11
N VAL A 224 15.77 -10.74 1.83
CA VAL A 224 14.92 -11.85 1.36
C VAL A 224 15.57 -13.22 1.65
N GLY A 225 16.91 -13.27 1.75
CA GLY A 225 17.69 -14.47 1.98
C GLY A 225 17.96 -15.28 0.70
N ILE A 226 18.18 -14.63 -0.44
CA ILE A 226 18.50 -15.31 -1.71
C ILE A 226 19.70 -14.68 -2.42
N PRO A 227 20.39 -15.42 -3.31
CA PRO A 227 21.51 -14.87 -4.07
C PRO A 227 21.10 -13.66 -4.92
N ARG A 228 21.99 -12.66 -5.02
CA ARG A 228 21.74 -11.40 -5.74
C ARG A 228 21.29 -11.61 -7.18
N GLN A 229 21.89 -12.56 -7.91
CA GLN A 229 21.51 -12.88 -9.29
C GLN A 229 20.04 -13.32 -9.37
N LYS A 230 19.62 -14.16 -8.42
CA LYS A 230 18.23 -14.64 -8.34
C LYS A 230 17.27 -13.51 -7.94
N ALA A 231 17.65 -12.66 -6.97
CA ALA A 231 16.87 -11.49 -6.60
C ALA A 231 16.66 -10.53 -7.79
N ASN A 232 17.71 -10.26 -8.56
CA ASN A 232 17.62 -9.42 -9.75
C ASN A 232 16.65 -10.00 -10.80
N ALA A 233 16.73 -11.31 -11.08
CA ALA A 233 15.83 -11.98 -12.01
C ALA A 233 14.36 -11.90 -11.55
N VAL A 234 14.11 -12.15 -10.25
CA VAL A 234 12.77 -12.04 -9.66
C VAL A 234 12.26 -10.59 -9.72
N MET A 235 13.08 -9.60 -9.35
CA MET A 235 12.68 -8.19 -9.41
C MET A 235 12.39 -7.72 -10.85
N LEU A 236 13.17 -8.17 -11.83
CA LEU A 236 12.89 -7.89 -13.24
C LEU A 236 11.51 -8.42 -13.62
N LYS A 237 11.22 -9.68 -13.26
CA LYS A 237 9.93 -10.30 -13.52
C LYS A 237 8.77 -9.57 -12.84
N LEU A 238 8.95 -9.22 -11.56
CA LEU A 238 7.96 -8.46 -10.79
C LEU A 238 7.71 -7.06 -11.37
N ASN A 239 8.72 -6.44 -11.97
CA ASN A 239 8.58 -5.15 -12.65
C ASN A 239 7.82 -5.28 -13.99
N GLU A 240 8.03 -6.38 -14.74
CA GLU A 240 7.28 -6.68 -15.96
C GLU A 240 5.79 -6.87 -15.68
N VAL A 241 5.44 -7.65 -14.65
CA VAL A 241 4.04 -7.89 -14.28
C VAL A 241 3.41 -6.74 -13.47
N GLY A 242 4.16 -5.65 -13.27
CA GLY A 242 3.67 -4.44 -12.59
C GLY A 242 3.51 -4.59 -11.08
N ALA A 243 4.07 -5.61 -10.44
CA ALA A 243 4.02 -5.77 -8.97
C ALA A 243 4.97 -4.81 -8.25
N ILE A 244 6.06 -4.40 -8.91
CA ILE A 244 7.00 -3.38 -8.43
C ILE A 244 7.35 -2.40 -9.55
N ALA A 245 7.96 -1.29 -9.19
CA ALA A 245 8.65 -0.39 -10.12
C ALA A 245 10.09 -0.18 -9.68
N GLN A 246 11.01 -0.22 -10.64
CA GLN A 246 12.41 0.16 -10.44
C GLN A 246 12.66 1.56 -11.01
N VAL A 247 13.03 2.51 -10.17
CA VAL A 247 13.25 3.91 -10.56
C VAL A 247 14.71 4.29 -10.34
N GLN A 248 15.33 4.84 -11.37
CA GLN A 248 16.69 5.39 -11.29
C GLN A 248 16.69 6.69 -10.49
N ARG A 249 17.62 6.82 -9.54
CA ARG A 249 17.66 7.92 -8.55
C ARG A 249 17.80 9.33 -9.14
N LYS A 250 18.16 9.49 -10.41
CA LYS A 250 18.24 10.81 -11.08
C LYS A 250 16.94 11.63 -10.94
N LEU A 251 15.79 10.97 -10.75
CA LEU A 251 14.50 11.61 -10.48
C LEU A 251 14.31 12.17 -9.05
N PHE A 252 15.05 11.66 -8.05
CA PHE A 252 14.83 11.91 -6.60
C PHE A 252 15.99 12.67 -5.90
N LYS A 253 16.79 13.41 -6.66
CA LYS A 253 18.03 14.06 -6.21
C LYS A 253 17.92 15.01 -5.00
N GLN A 254 16.72 15.37 -4.56
CA GLN A 254 16.52 16.33 -3.47
C GLN A 254 16.51 15.73 -2.05
N LEU A 255 16.45 14.40 -1.87
CA LEU A 255 16.08 13.83 -0.56
C LEU A 255 17.17 13.03 0.19
N SER A 256 18.37 12.81 -0.36
CA SER A 256 19.42 12.10 0.40
C SER A 256 20.80 12.19 -0.27
N GLY A 257 21.88 12.11 0.49
CA GLY A 257 23.26 12.10 -0.06
C GLY A 257 23.75 10.73 -0.58
N ASP A 258 22.89 9.71 -0.63
CA ASP A 258 23.28 8.29 -0.70
C ASP A 258 23.40 7.71 -2.12
N LYS A 259 24.53 7.10 -2.50
CA LYS A 259 24.87 6.67 -3.88
C LYS A 259 24.18 5.36 -4.31
N ARG A 260 22.93 5.10 -3.92
CA ARG A 260 22.18 3.91 -4.38
C ARG A 260 21.58 4.17 -5.77
N ASP A 261 21.80 3.25 -6.72
CA ASP A 261 21.47 3.47 -8.14
C ASP A 261 20.00 3.26 -8.49
N THR A 262 19.35 2.26 -7.89
CA THR A 262 17.97 1.86 -8.21
C THR A 262 17.12 1.80 -6.95
N LEU A 263 16.02 2.55 -6.97
CA LEU A 263 14.98 2.51 -5.94
C LEU A 263 13.89 1.52 -6.34
N VAL A 264 13.37 0.75 -5.38
CA VAL A 264 12.29 -0.21 -5.59
C VAL A 264 11.04 0.26 -4.88
N ILE A 265 9.94 0.40 -5.63
CA ILE A 265 8.61 0.79 -5.12
C ILE A 265 7.68 -0.40 -5.29
N LEU A 266 6.91 -0.76 -4.25
CA LEU A 266 5.84 -1.76 -4.41
C LEU A 266 4.62 -1.11 -5.06
N ASN A 267 3.90 -1.87 -5.88
CA ASN A 267 2.67 -1.36 -6.48
C ASN A 267 1.62 -1.07 -5.39
N PRO A 268 1.20 0.20 -5.21
CA PRO A 268 0.28 0.59 -4.15
C PRO A 268 -1.19 0.22 -4.45
N PHE A 269 -1.48 -0.24 -5.67
CA PHE A 269 -2.74 -0.91 -5.97
C PHE A 269 -2.78 -2.34 -5.45
N ILE A 270 -1.63 -2.92 -5.09
CA ILE A 270 -1.51 -4.27 -4.51
C ILE A 270 -1.22 -4.18 -3.02
N PHE A 271 -0.22 -3.38 -2.63
CA PHE A 271 0.23 -3.24 -1.24
C PHE A 271 0.31 -1.79 -0.81
N TYR A 272 -0.45 -1.39 0.23
CA TYR A 272 -0.46 0.01 0.66
C TYR A 272 -0.71 0.18 2.15
N ARG A 273 0.05 1.08 2.80
CA ARG A 273 -0.08 1.35 4.24
C ARG A 273 -1.17 2.38 4.54
N LYS A 274 -1.29 3.42 3.71
CA LYS A 274 -2.20 4.54 4.00
C LYS A 274 -3.67 4.22 3.77
N GLN A 275 -4.52 5.10 4.29
CA GLN A 275 -5.94 5.12 3.99
C GLN A 275 -6.22 5.85 2.67
N GLY A 276 -7.16 5.34 1.88
CA GLY A 276 -7.56 5.93 0.61
C GLY A 276 -6.68 5.51 -0.58
N LYS A 277 -6.61 6.39 -1.58
CA LYS A 277 -5.91 6.15 -2.84
C LYS A 277 -4.43 6.58 -2.75
N PRO A 278 -3.54 5.95 -3.54
CA PRO A 278 -2.16 6.40 -3.67
C PRO A 278 -2.06 7.84 -4.18
N ASP A 279 -0.95 8.52 -3.89
CA ASP A 279 -0.70 9.87 -4.40
C ASP A 279 -0.51 9.90 -5.93
N ALA A 280 -0.49 11.11 -6.50
CA ALA A 280 -0.41 11.29 -7.95
C ALA A 280 0.86 10.71 -8.58
N LEU A 281 1.99 10.75 -7.88
CA LEU A 281 3.26 10.22 -8.36
C LEU A 281 3.19 8.69 -8.44
N LEU A 282 2.72 8.06 -7.37
CA LEU A 282 2.49 6.62 -7.31
C LEU A 282 1.46 6.16 -8.36
N MET A 283 0.39 6.93 -8.56
CA MET A 283 -0.58 6.67 -9.62
C MET A 283 0.03 6.84 -11.02
N GLN A 284 0.95 7.77 -11.24
CA GLN A 284 1.62 7.93 -12.53
C GLN A 284 2.59 6.78 -12.82
N ILE A 285 3.33 6.32 -11.82
CA ILE A 285 4.28 5.20 -11.95
C ILE A 285 3.56 3.89 -12.31
N PHE A 286 2.40 3.63 -11.71
CA PHE A 286 1.69 2.36 -11.84
C PHE A 286 0.40 2.41 -12.67
N GLY A 287 -0.18 3.58 -12.92
CA GLY A 287 -1.45 3.76 -13.64
C GLY A 287 -1.33 3.88 -15.16
N CYS A 288 -0.12 3.90 -15.70
CA CYS A 288 0.15 3.91 -17.14
C CYS A 288 0.39 2.52 -17.75
N LYS A 289 -0.06 1.43 -17.11
CA LYS A 289 0.14 0.05 -17.59
C LYS A 289 -1.16 -0.74 -17.58
#